data_AF-A0A660LJF1-F1
#
_entry.id   AF-A0A660LJF1-F1
#
_cell.length_a   1.000
_cell.length_b   1.000
_cell.length_c   1.000
_cell.angle_alpha   90.00
_cell.angle_beta   90.00
_cell.angle_gamma   90.00
#
_symmetry.space_group_name_H-M   'P 1'
#
loop_
_entity.id
_entity.type
_entity.pdbx_description
1 polymer ?
#
loop_
_entity_poly.entity_id
_entity_poly.type
_entity_poly.pdbx_seq_one_letter_code
_entity_poly.pdbx_strand_id
1 'polypeptide(L)'
;MRPAANLKPATYRCPFCEEHLPSLMGHMLVVPEGDTRRRRHAHTECVLIERRAGRLPSRDEWLATQPRPERRSRLARLLGGRDTP
;
A
#
# COMPACT_ATOMS: atom_id res chain seq x y z
N MET A 1 -3.19 -6.65 -0.59
CA MET A 1 -4.50 -6.68 0.10
C MET A 1 -4.69 -8.05 0.72
N ARG A 2 -5.43 -8.15 1.82
CA ARG A 2 -5.71 -9.44 2.49
C ARG A 2 -7.12 -9.43 3.09
N PRO A 3 -7.87 -10.54 3.03
CA PRO A 3 -9.15 -10.65 3.70
C PRO A 3 -8.98 -10.56 5.22
N ALA A 4 -9.95 -9.95 5.88
CA ALA A 4 -10.01 -9.79 7.33
C ALA A 4 -11.45 -9.98 7.84
N ALA A 5 -11.57 -10.64 9.00
CA ALA A 5 -12.79 -10.72 9.78
C ALA A 5 -12.39 -10.49 11.24
N ASN A 6 -13.10 -9.60 11.95
CA ASN A 6 -12.86 -9.34 13.37
C ASN A 6 -13.95 -10.03 14.19
N LEU A 7 -13.58 -10.54 15.36
CA LEU A 7 -14.53 -11.10 16.32
C LEU A 7 -15.05 -10.03 17.30
N LYS A 8 -14.36 -8.88 17.38
CA LYS A 8 -14.77 -7.74 18.21
C LYS A 8 -15.75 -6.86 17.43
N PRO A 9 -16.91 -6.51 18.02
CA PRO A 9 -17.82 -5.54 17.41
C PRO A 9 -17.14 -4.18 17.40
N ALA A 10 -16.89 -3.67 16.20
CA ALA A 10 -16.46 -2.32 15.94
C ALA A 10 -17.05 -1.88 14.61
N THR A 11 -17.21 -0.58 14.43
CA THR A 11 -17.66 -0.01 13.17
C THR A 11 -16.55 0.86 12.62
N TYR A 12 -16.02 0.49 11.46
CA TYR A 12 -15.05 1.28 10.73
C TYR A 12 -15.75 2.14 9.67
N ARG A 13 -15.04 3.13 9.12
CA ARG A 13 -15.47 3.82 7.89
C ARG A 13 -14.64 3.36 6.72
N CYS A 14 -15.32 3.01 5.63
CA CYS A 14 -14.66 2.64 4.39
C CYS A 14 -14.01 3.89 3.77
N PRO A 15 -12.73 3.85 3.36
CA PRO A 15 -12.06 5.01 2.77
C PRO A 15 -12.49 5.32 1.33
N PHE A 16 -13.35 4.50 0.71
CA PHE A 16 -13.75 4.65 -0.69
C PHE A 16 -15.18 5.16 -0.84
N CYS A 17 -16.12 4.67 -0.02
CA CYS A 17 -17.52 5.08 -0.04
C CYS A 17 -17.94 5.86 1.21
N GLU A 18 -17.05 6.04 2.18
CA GLU A 18 -17.26 6.74 3.46
C GLU A 18 -18.34 6.14 4.39
N GLU A 19 -19.03 5.09 3.93
CA GLU A 19 -20.04 4.36 4.67
C GLU A 19 -19.48 3.52 5.82
N HIS A 20 -20.38 3.20 6.75
CA HIS A 20 -20.07 2.38 7.92
C HIS A 20 -19.84 0.92 7.50
N LEU A 21 -18.79 0.33 8.07
CA LEU A 21 -18.40 -1.05 7.87
C LEU A 21 -18.40 -1.76 9.24
N PRO A 22 -19.40 -2.62 9.51
CA PRO A 22 -19.39 -3.48 10.68
C PRO A 22 -18.24 -4.49 10.58
N SER A 23 -17.44 -4.60 11.63
CA SER A 23 -16.24 -5.45 11.65
C SER A 23 -16.52 -6.95 11.55
N LEU A 24 -17.77 -7.34 11.85
CA LEU A 24 -18.26 -8.71 11.76
C LEU A 24 -18.53 -9.15 10.31
N MET A 25 -18.63 -8.19 9.38
CA MET A 25 -18.78 -8.50 7.95
C MET A 25 -17.41 -8.76 7.31
N GLY A 26 -17.40 -9.60 6.28
CA GLY A 26 -16.20 -9.87 5.49
C GLY A 26 -15.69 -8.59 4.82
N HIS A 27 -14.48 -8.17 5.18
CA HIS A 27 -13.89 -6.94 4.68
C HIS A 27 -12.41 -7.11 4.32
N MET A 28 -11.87 -6.09 3.66
CA MET A 28 -10.50 -6.08 3.16
C MET A 28 -9.67 -5.06 3.90
N LEU A 29 -8.44 -5.44 4.20
CA LEU A 29 -7.46 -4.54 4.79
C LEU A 29 -6.59 -3.94 3.68
N VAL A 30 -6.62 -2.62 3.58
CA VAL A 30 -5.86 -1.81 2.63
C VAL A 30 -4.71 -1.13 3.37
N VAL A 31 -3.54 -1.13 2.74
CA VAL A 31 -2.33 -0.51 3.29
C VAL A 31 -1.94 0.63 2.36
N PRO A 32 -2.36 1.87 2.65
CA PRO A 32 -1.98 3.03 1.86
C PRO A 32 -0.46 3.14 1.83
N GLU A 33 0.11 3.38 0.64
CA GLU A 33 1.54 3.65 0.44
C GLU A 33 2.49 2.57 1.02
N GLY A 34 1.99 1.38 1.29
CA GLY A 34 2.76 0.31 1.94
C GLY A 34 3.02 0.51 3.44
N ASP A 35 2.52 1.60 4.06
CA ASP A 35 2.66 1.82 5.50
C ASP A 35 1.64 1.01 6.30
N THR A 36 2.11 -0.10 6.88
CA THR A 36 1.31 -0.98 7.73
C THR A 36 0.90 -0.34 9.06
N ARG A 37 1.29 0.89 9.39
CA ARG A 37 0.72 1.63 10.54
C ARG A 37 -0.57 2.34 10.17
N ARG A 38 -0.80 2.62 8.88
CA ARG A 38 -1.95 3.37 8.36
C ARG A 38 -2.99 2.45 7.73
N ARG A 39 -3.11 1.21 8.20
CA ARG A 39 -4.05 0.21 7.67
C ARG A 39 -5.48 0.75 7.76
N ARG A 40 -6.24 0.60 6.69
CA ARG A 40 -7.66 0.98 6.63
C ARG A 40 -8.51 -0.24 6.33
N HIS A 41 -9.70 -0.27 6.91
CA HIS A 41 -10.71 -1.29 6.67
C HIS A 41 -11.64 -0.80 5.56
N ALA A 42 -11.83 -1.61 4.53
CA ALA A 42 -12.67 -1.28 3.38
C ALA A 42 -13.60 -2.44 3.05
N HIS A 43 -14.79 -2.15 2.54
CA HIS A 43 -15.68 -3.19 2.02
C HIS A 43 -14.98 -3.96 0.90
N THR A 44 -15.26 -5.27 0.84
CA THR A 44 -14.74 -6.13 -0.22
C THR A 44 -15.14 -5.62 -1.61
N GLU A 45 -16.40 -5.18 -1.76
CA GLU A 45 -16.92 -4.64 -3.02
C GLU A 45 -16.18 -3.37 -3.46
N CYS A 46 -16.02 -2.39 -2.57
CA CYS A 46 -15.28 -1.16 -2.87
C CYS A 46 -13.85 -1.48 -3.32
N VAL A 47 -13.18 -2.41 -2.64
CA VAL A 47 -11.83 -2.84 -3.02
C VAL A 47 -11.81 -3.48 -4.41
N LEU A 48 -12.82 -4.28 -4.77
CA LEU A 48 -12.92 -4.88 -6.10
C LEU A 48 -13.15 -3.83 -7.21
N ILE A 49 -13.99 -2.81 -6.93
CA ILE A 49 -14.23 -1.68 -7.85
C ILE A 49 -12.92 -0.93 -8.10
N GLU A 50 -12.23 -0.54 -7.03
CA GLU A 50 -10.96 0.20 -7.10
C GLU A 50 -9.85 -0.62 -7.77
N ARG A 51 -9.82 -1.93 -7.53
CA ARG A 51 -8.90 -2.85 -8.21
C ARG A 51 -9.20 -2.94 -9.70
N ARG A 52 -10.47 -3.05 -10.10
CA ARG A 52 -10.88 -3.05 -11.50
C ARG A 52 -10.55 -1.72 -12.19
N ALA A 53 -10.60 -0.62 -11.44
CA ALA A 53 -10.18 0.69 -11.92
C ALA A 53 -8.66 0.91 -11.95
N GLY A 54 -7.85 -0.08 -11.55
CA GLY A 54 -6.38 -0.01 -11.56
C GLY A 54 -5.77 0.87 -10.46
N ARG A 55 -6.56 1.34 -9.48
CA ARG A 55 -6.11 2.26 -8.43
C ARG A 55 -5.52 1.58 -7.20
N LEU A 56 -5.71 0.26 -7.07
CA LEU A 56 -5.14 -0.55 -5.99
C LEU A 56 -4.22 -1.63 -6.54
N PRO A 57 -3.02 -1.28 -7.03
CA PRO A 57 -2.02 -2.27 -7.41
C PRO A 57 -1.64 -3.11 -6.19
N SER A 58 -1.33 -4.38 -6.43
CA SER A 58 -0.62 -5.21 -5.45
C SER A 58 0.75 -4.60 -5.14
N ARG A 59 1.37 -5.07 -4.05
CA ARG A 59 2.70 -4.59 -3.66
C ARG A 59 3.72 -4.80 -4.76
N ASP A 60 3.69 -5.95 -5.44
CA ASP A 60 4.62 -6.28 -6.51
C ASP A 60 4.37 -5.44 -7.77
N GLU A 61 3.10 -5.21 -8.14
CA GLU A 61 2.73 -4.30 -9.23
C GLU A 61 3.18 -2.87 -8.92
N TRP A 62 2.98 -2.40 -7.70
CA TRP A 62 3.47 -1.07 -7.28
C TRP A 62 4.99 -0.98 -7.33
N LEU A 63 5.71 -1.99 -6.82
CA LEU A 63 7.18 -2.05 -6.91
C LEU A 63 7.68 -2.05 -8.37
N ALA A 64 6.96 -2.68 -9.29
CA ALA A 64 7.29 -2.67 -10.71
C ALA A 64 7.12 -1.28 -11.35
N THR A 65 6.19 -0.45 -10.85
CA THR A 65 6.03 0.95 -11.29
C THR A 65 7.07 1.90 -10.70
N GLN A 66 7.75 1.53 -9.60
CA GLN A 66 8.75 2.40 -9.00
C GLN A 66 10.01 2.48 -9.89
N PRO A 67 10.60 3.67 -10.08
CA PRO A 67 11.85 3.80 -10.80
C PRO A 67 12.90 2.97 -10.06
N ARG A 68 13.45 1.95 -10.75
CA ARG A 68 14.56 1.16 -10.19
C ARG A 68 15.70 2.14 -9.91
N PRO A 69 16.27 2.15 -8.69
CA PRO A 69 17.44 2.97 -8.42
C PRO A 69 18.50 2.56 -9.43
N GLU A 70 18.78 3.50 -10.33
CA GLU A 70 19.77 3.36 -11.36
C GLU A 70 21.07 2.92 -10.70
N ARG A 71 21.69 1.87 -11.25
CA ARG A 71 22.97 1.32 -10.80
C ARG A 71 24.13 2.30 -11.11
N ARG A 72 23.99 3.59 -10.78
CA ARG A 72 24.97 4.66 -10.99
C ARG A 72 25.78 5.01 -9.74
N SER A 73 25.59 4.32 -8.62
CA SER A 73 26.24 4.69 -7.35
C SER A 73 27.47 3.86 -6.97
N ARG A 74 27.88 2.85 -7.76
CA ARG A 74 29.16 2.15 -7.51
C ARG A 74 30.37 2.86 -8.11
N LEU A 75 30.22 3.53 -9.26
CA LEU A 75 31.31 4.28 -9.91
C LEU A 75 31.58 5.65 -9.26
N ALA A 76 30.55 6.33 -8.75
CA ALA A 76 30.71 7.61 -8.05
C ALA A 76 31.52 7.49 -6.74
N ARG A 77 31.52 6.31 -6.09
CA ARG A 77 32.31 6.03 -4.89
C ARG A 77 33.79 5.73 -5.15
N LEU A 78 34.15 5.39 -6.40
CA LEU A 78 35.54 5.08 -6.77
C LEU A 78 36.28 6.29 -7.37
N LEU A 79 35.55 7.29 -7.87
CA LEU A 79 36.13 8.48 -8.52
C LEU A 79 36.20 9.72 -7.61
N GLY A 80 35.66 9.68 -6.38
CA GLY A 80 35.72 10.79 -5.42
C GLY A 80 36.96 10.79 -4.52
N GLY A 81 38.06 10.20 -4.98
CA GLY A 81 39.32 10.16 -4.23
C GLY A 81 40.20 11.37 -4.54
N ARG A 82 40.54 12.13 -3.48
CA ARG A 82 41.52 13.25 -3.41
C ARG A 82 40.95 14.53 -4.06
N ASP A 83 40.92 15.70 -3.40
CA ASP A 83 42.03 16.44 -2.78
C ASP A 83 41.51 17.45 -1.74
N THR A 84 42.24 17.65 -0.64
CA THR A 84 42.25 18.93 0.08
C THR A 84 43.66 19.14 0.68
N PRO A 85 44.31 20.31 0.50
CA PRO A 85 45.67 20.61 0.96
C PRO A 85 45.84 20.63 2.49
#